data_AF-A0A537TJ23-F1
#
_entry.id   AF-A0A537TJ23-F1
#
_cell.length_a   1.000
_cell.length_b   1.000
_cell.length_c   1.000
_cell.angle_alpha   90.00
_cell.angle_beta   90.00
_cell.angle_gamma   90.00
#
_symmetry.space_group_name_H-M   'P 1'
#
loop_
_entity.id
_entity.type
_entity.pdbx_description
1 polymer ?
#
loop_
_entity_poly.entity_id
_entity_poly.type
_entity_poly.pdbx_seq_one_letter_code
_entity_poly.pdbx_strand_id
1 'polypeptide(L)'
;MAEVAIPQRQLFKSMRWYDGFVVTMSIPGALFAGLGYTIGSVGAWGALALWAVSCAIGVLMNYMYAEMAAMFPDKPGGIALYAHEGWRRYFSLIGAIATFGYWFAWSSVLAIFGETIGYLVQAQWAPGQTWSVQVGSVAIGLPHVIAA
;
A
#
# COMPACT_ATOMS: atom_id res chain seq x y z
N MET A 1 -19.02 44.70 18.29
CA MET A 1 -18.48 43.32 18.25
C MET A 1 -17.41 43.29 17.18
N ALA A 2 -16.16 43.02 17.52
CA ALA A 2 -15.09 42.87 16.53
C ALA A 2 -15.16 41.44 15.97
N GLU A 3 -15.39 41.34 14.67
CA GLU A 3 -15.42 40.06 13.96
C GLU A 3 -13.98 39.60 13.74
N VAL A 4 -13.58 38.55 14.47
CA VAL A 4 -12.27 37.93 14.29
C VAL A 4 -12.33 37.11 13.00
N ALA A 5 -11.86 37.69 11.91
CA ALA A 5 -11.65 36.98 10.65
C ALA A 5 -10.54 35.96 10.85
N ILE A 6 -10.89 34.70 11.09
CA ILE A 6 -9.95 33.58 11.07
C ILE A 6 -9.55 33.39 9.60
N PRO A 7 -8.28 33.61 9.21
CA PRO A 7 -7.88 33.37 7.83
C PRO A 7 -8.04 31.87 7.55
N GLN A 8 -8.98 31.53 6.67
CA GLN A 8 -9.07 30.16 6.17
C GLN A 8 -7.81 29.88 5.36
N ARG A 9 -6.93 29.04 5.92
CA ARG A 9 -5.75 28.54 5.24
C ARG A 9 -6.21 27.61 4.12
N GLN A 10 -6.54 28.18 2.96
CA GLN A 10 -6.89 27.42 1.77
C GLN A 10 -5.65 26.65 1.29
N LEU A 11 -5.86 25.38 0.94
CA LEU A 11 -4.80 24.57 0.35
C LEU A 11 -4.50 25.10 -1.05
N PHE A 12 -3.29 25.61 -1.25
CA PHE A 12 -2.84 26.01 -2.58
C PHE A 12 -2.71 24.78 -3.46
N LYS A 13 -3.50 24.73 -4.54
CA LYS A 13 -3.48 23.65 -5.52
C LYS A 13 -2.26 23.81 -6.44
N SER A 14 -1.08 23.48 -5.93
CA SER A 14 0.19 23.60 -6.67
C SER A 14 0.53 22.38 -7.52
N MET A 15 -0.07 21.23 -7.22
CA MET A 15 0.22 19.95 -7.88
C MET A 15 -0.52 19.84 -9.21
N ARG A 16 0.22 19.53 -10.28
CA ARG A 16 -0.35 19.25 -11.60
C ARG A 16 -0.62 17.76 -11.76
N TRP A 17 -1.43 17.40 -12.76
CA TRP A 17 -1.80 15.99 -13.01
C TRP A 17 -0.59 15.09 -13.23
N TYR A 18 0.46 15.60 -13.90
CA TYR A 18 1.67 14.82 -14.17
C TYR A 18 2.54 14.65 -12.93
N ASP A 19 2.52 15.58 -11.97
CA ASP A 19 3.22 15.42 -10.69
C ASP A 19 2.64 14.23 -9.93
N GLY A 20 1.31 14.13 -9.89
CA GLY A 20 0.60 12.99 -9.31
C GLY A 20 0.92 11.68 -10.03
N PHE A 21 0.90 11.68 -11.36
CA PHE A 21 1.26 10.53 -12.18
C PHE A 21 2.68 10.02 -11.88
N VAL A 22 3.67 10.92 -11.85
CA VAL A 22 5.08 10.57 -11.58
C VAL A 22 5.23 9.97 -10.17
N VAL A 23 4.57 10.53 -9.16
CA VAL A 23 4.60 9.97 -7.79
C VAL A 23 4.07 8.54 -7.77
N THR A 24 2.95 8.28 -8.45
CA THR A 24 2.37 6.93 -8.51
C THR A 24 3.20 5.91 -9.28
N MET A 25 4.03 6.36 -10.24
CA MET A 25 4.94 5.50 -11.02
C MET A 25 6.14 4.96 -10.23
N SER A 26 6.31 5.34 -8.97
CA SER A 26 7.35 4.79 -8.10
C SER A 26 7.05 3.37 -7.60
N ILE A 27 5.77 3.00 -7.50
CA ILE A 27 5.29 1.74 -6.89
C ILE A 27 5.46 0.49 -7.79
N PRO A 28 5.34 0.55 -9.14
CA PRO A 28 5.45 -0.62 -10.00
C PRO A 28 6.74 -1.42 -9.87
N GLY A 29 7.83 -0.83 -9.35
CA GLY A 29 9.07 -1.56 -9.08
C GLY A 29 8.90 -2.78 -8.17
N ALA A 30 8.00 -2.70 -7.18
CA ALA A 30 7.72 -3.79 -6.25
C ALA A 30 6.98 -4.98 -6.92
N LEU A 31 6.28 -4.75 -8.04
CA LEU A 31 5.56 -5.80 -8.77
C LEU A 31 6.52 -6.85 -9.35
N PHE A 32 7.70 -6.41 -9.83
CA PHE A 32 8.67 -7.31 -10.45
C PHE A 32 9.25 -8.31 -9.45
N ALA A 33 9.35 -7.94 -8.18
CA ALA A 33 9.81 -8.85 -7.12
C ALA A 33 8.79 -9.99 -6.85
N GLY A 34 7.49 -9.71 -6.95
CA GLY A 34 6.43 -10.72 -6.76
C GLY A 34 6.14 -11.57 -8.00
N LEU A 35 6.42 -11.05 -9.20
CA LEU A 35 6.04 -11.70 -10.46
C LEU A 35 6.71 -13.07 -10.64
N GLY A 36 8.01 -13.17 -10.36
CA GLY A 36 8.76 -14.43 -10.45
C GLY A 36 8.22 -15.52 -9.53
N TYR A 37 7.88 -15.15 -8.28
CA TYR A 37 7.27 -16.07 -7.32
C TYR A 37 5.87 -16.54 -7.78
N THR A 38 5.04 -15.63 -8.29
CA THR A 38 3.71 -16.01 -8.82
C THR A 38 3.81 -16.96 -10.02
N ILE A 39 4.76 -16.74 -10.93
CA ILE A 39 4.98 -17.66 -12.06
C ILE A 39 5.47 -19.03 -11.57
N GLY A 40 6.38 -19.06 -10.60
CA GLY A 40 6.90 -20.30 -10.03
C GLY A 40 5.85 -21.12 -9.27
N SER A 41 4.84 -20.47 -8.68
CA SER A 41 3.81 -21.13 -7.86
C SER A 41 2.58 -21.57 -8.66
N VAL A 42 2.05 -20.72 -9.55
CA VAL A 42 0.81 -20.99 -10.30
C VAL A 42 1.00 -21.13 -11.81
N GLY A 43 2.25 -21.09 -12.29
CA GLY A 43 2.60 -21.15 -13.70
C GLY A 43 2.37 -19.83 -14.44
N ALA A 44 2.90 -19.73 -15.67
CA ALA A 44 2.83 -18.50 -16.46
C ALA A 44 1.38 -18.06 -16.78
N TRP A 45 0.51 -19.00 -17.16
CA TRP A 45 -0.89 -18.72 -17.46
C TRP A 45 -1.71 -18.35 -16.22
N GLY A 46 -1.45 -19.04 -15.09
CA GLY A 46 -2.11 -18.73 -13.82
C GLY A 46 -1.70 -17.36 -13.29
N ALA A 47 -0.40 -17.03 -13.36
CA ALA A 47 0.12 -15.72 -12.99
C ALA A 47 -0.49 -14.62 -13.89
N LEU A 48 -0.55 -14.83 -15.21
CA LEU A 48 -1.16 -13.87 -16.13
C LEU A 48 -2.61 -13.56 -15.76
N ALA A 49 -3.42 -14.61 -15.52
CA ALA A 49 -4.82 -14.44 -15.12
C ALA A 49 -4.95 -13.69 -13.78
N LEU A 50 -4.17 -14.09 -12.78
CA LEU A 50 -4.14 -13.46 -11.46
C LEU A 50 -3.81 -11.96 -11.55
N TRP A 51 -2.76 -11.62 -12.27
CA TRP A 51 -2.32 -10.23 -12.44
C TRP A 51 -3.30 -9.41 -13.28
N ALA A 52 -3.85 -9.98 -14.35
CA ALA A 52 -4.85 -9.29 -15.18
C ALA A 52 -6.11 -8.95 -14.37
N VAL A 53 -6.63 -9.89 -13.58
CA VAL A 53 -7.78 -9.66 -12.69
C VAL A 53 -7.43 -8.61 -11.63
N SER A 54 -6.24 -8.69 -11.03
CA SER A 54 -5.78 -7.72 -10.03
C SER A 54 -5.68 -6.31 -10.60
N CYS A 55 -5.15 -6.16 -11.82
CA CYS A 55 -5.10 -4.89 -12.53
C CYS A 55 -6.50 -4.35 -12.83
N ALA A 56 -7.44 -5.20 -13.26
CA ALA A 56 -8.82 -4.79 -13.51
C ALA A 56 -9.51 -4.28 -12.24
N ILE A 57 -9.34 -4.98 -11.11
CA ILE A 57 -9.82 -4.53 -9.81
C ILE A 57 -9.17 -3.19 -9.44
N GLY A 58 -7.85 -3.05 -9.60
CA GLY A 58 -7.13 -1.82 -9.30
C GLY A 58 -7.61 -0.62 -10.13
N VAL A 59 -7.92 -0.82 -11.42
CA VAL A 59 -8.51 0.21 -12.27
C VAL A 59 -9.89 0.63 -11.74
N LEU A 60 -10.75 -0.32 -11.39
CA LEU A 60 -12.07 -0.02 -10.82
C LEU A 60 -11.96 0.77 -9.51
N MET A 61 -11.04 0.37 -8.63
CA MET A 61 -10.78 1.10 -7.38
C MET A 61 -10.30 2.52 -7.65
N ASN A 62 -9.42 2.73 -8.64
CA ASN A 62 -8.94 4.06 -9.02
C ASN A 62 -10.07 4.95 -9.55
N TYR A 63 -11.02 4.40 -10.31
CA TYR A 63 -12.21 5.15 -10.73
C TYR A 63 -13.05 5.63 -9.53
N MET A 64 -13.32 4.75 -8.57
CA MET A 64 -14.05 5.14 -7.34
C MET A 64 -13.31 6.24 -6.57
N TYR A 65 -11.98 6.15 -6.45
CA TYR A 65 -11.18 7.19 -5.82
C TYR A 65 -11.19 8.52 -6.59
N ALA A 66 -11.18 8.47 -7.93
CA ALA A 66 -11.28 9.65 -8.76
C ALA A 66 -12.62 10.36 -8.59
N GLU A 67 -13.73 9.62 -8.48
CA GLU A 67 -15.05 10.18 -8.19
C GLU A 67 -15.10 10.89 -6.83
N MET A 68 -14.57 10.24 -5.78
CA MET A 68 -14.48 10.86 -4.45
C MET A 68 -13.61 12.13 -4.44
N ALA A 69 -12.52 12.13 -5.19
CA ALA A 69 -11.66 13.30 -5.36
C ALA A 69 -12.36 14.44 -6.13
N ALA A 70 -13.19 14.11 -7.13
CA ALA A 70 -13.98 15.08 -7.87
C ALA A 70 -15.12 15.67 -7.03
N MET A 71 -15.71 14.88 -6.12
CA MET A 71 -16.78 15.33 -5.22
C MET A 71 -16.27 16.29 -4.13
N PHE A 72 -15.00 16.19 -3.73
CA PHE A 72 -14.39 17.01 -2.69
C PHE A 72 -13.12 17.75 -3.18
N PRO A 73 -13.24 18.66 -4.16
CA PRO A 73 -12.09 19.28 -4.82
C PRO A 73 -11.31 20.26 -3.92
N ASP A 74 -11.97 20.81 -2.90
CA ASP A 74 -11.40 21.80 -1.96
C ASP A 74 -10.71 21.15 -0.75
N LYS A 75 -10.65 19.82 -0.73
CA LYS A 75 -10.10 19.04 0.38
C LYS A 75 -8.76 18.41 0.00
N PRO A 76 -7.86 18.19 0.97
CA PRO A 76 -6.55 17.58 0.72
C PRO A 76 -6.64 16.12 0.22
N GLY A 77 -7.81 15.49 0.36
CA GLY A 77 -8.09 14.13 -0.08
C GLY A 77 -7.58 13.06 0.89
N GLY A 78 -7.46 11.83 0.38
CA GLY A 78 -6.95 10.67 1.12
C GLY A 78 -8.04 9.77 1.71
N ILE A 79 -7.67 8.51 1.98
CA ILE A 79 -8.58 7.45 2.41
C ILE A 79 -9.32 7.84 3.70
N ALA A 80 -8.59 8.40 4.68
CA ALA A 80 -9.14 8.83 5.96
C ALA A 80 -10.26 9.85 5.79
N LEU A 81 -10.02 10.84 4.94
CA LEU A 81 -10.90 11.99 4.74
C LEU A 81 -12.14 11.59 3.94
N TYR A 82 -11.96 10.84 2.86
CA TYR A 82 -13.08 10.35 2.05
C TYR A 82 -13.96 9.38 2.85
N ALA A 83 -13.36 8.47 3.64
CA ALA A 83 -14.11 7.59 4.53
C ALA A 83 -14.90 8.39 5.57
N HIS A 84 -14.27 9.39 6.21
CA HIS A 84 -14.95 10.25 7.17
C HIS A 84 -16.11 11.00 6.53
N GLU A 85 -15.92 11.63 5.37
CA GLU A 85 -16.99 12.39 4.70
C GLU A 85 -18.16 11.51 4.26
N GLY A 86 -17.90 10.29 3.79
CA GLY A 86 -18.95 9.34 3.40
C GLY A 86 -19.77 8.82 4.59
N TRP A 87 -19.15 8.65 5.76
CA TRP A 87 -19.78 7.98 6.91
C TRP A 87 -19.99 8.85 8.15
N ARG A 88 -19.64 10.15 8.13
CA ARG A 88 -19.66 11.03 9.31
C ARG A 88 -21.00 11.08 10.05
N ARG A 89 -22.11 10.87 9.33
CA ARG A 89 -23.46 10.88 9.90
C ARG A 89 -23.76 9.67 10.78
N TYR A 90 -23.04 8.57 10.59
CA TYR A 90 -23.24 7.32 11.32
C TYR A 90 -22.10 7.03 12.29
N PHE A 91 -20.85 7.31 11.90
CA PHE A 91 -19.68 6.99 12.73
C PHE A 91 -18.48 7.89 12.43
N SER A 92 -18.07 8.68 13.42
CA SER A 92 -17.02 9.69 13.28
C SER A 92 -15.61 9.10 13.17
N LEU A 93 -15.35 7.95 13.81
CA LEU A 93 -14.02 7.33 13.87
C LEU A 93 -13.66 6.48 12.63
N ILE A 94 -14.55 6.42 11.63
CA ILE A 94 -14.33 5.60 10.43
C ILE A 94 -13.03 5.99 9.69
N GLY A 95 -12.68 7.28 9.69
CA GLY A 95 -11.46 7.76 9.04
C GLY A 95 -10.20 7.23 9.71
N ALA A 96 -10.20 7.13 11.04
CA ALA A 96 -9.11 6.55 11.82
C ALA A 96 -9.00 5.03 11.57
N ILE A 97 -10.13 4.32 11.55
CA ILE A 97 -10.14 2.88 11.24
C ILE A 97 -9.63 2.62 9.82
N ALA A 98 -10.08 3.40 8.84
CA ALA A 98 -9.64 3.26 7.45
C ALA A 98 -8.14 3.53 7.29
N THR A 99 -7.62 4.52 8.03
CA THR A 99 -6.19 4.83 8.07
C THR A 99 -5.39 3.71 8.71
N PHE A 100 -5.87 3.18 9.83
CA PHE A 100 -5.24 2.03 10.49
C PHE A 100 -5.20 0.81 9.56
N GLY A 101 -6.33 0.48 8.92
CA GLY A 101 -6.40 -0.64 7.98
C GLY A 101 -5.44 -0.47 6.79
N TYR A 102 -5.34 0.73 6.24
CA TYR A 102 -4.40 1.05 5.17
C TYR A 102 -2.94 0.82 5.60
N TRP A 103 -2.54 1.39 6.75
CA TRP A 103 -1.17 1.26 7.25
C TRP A 103 -0.85 -0.17 7.68
N PHE A 104 -1.79 -0.89 8.28
CA PHE A 104 -1.63 -2.29 8.65
C PHE A 104 -1.38 -3.17 7.42
N ALA A 105 -2.16 -2.98 6.35
CA ALA A 105 -1.97 -3.69 5.09
C ALA A 105 -0.59 -3.36 4.48
N TRP A 106 -0.20 -2.08 4.47
CA TRP A 106 1.10 -1.64 3.96
C TRP A 106 2.27 -2.25 4.75
N SER A 107 2.22 -2.20 6.08
CA SER A 107 3.24 -2.78 6.96
C SER A 107 3.38 -4.29 6.78
N SER A 108 2.26 -4.99 6.60
CA SER A 108 2.27 -6.45 6.34
C SER A 108 2.99 -6.77 5.04
N VAL A 109 2.75 -5.98 3.99
CA VAL A 109 3.43 -6.13 2.69
C VAL A 109 4.94 -5.89 2.82
N LEU A 110 5.37 -4.88 3.57
CA LEU A 110 6.79 -4.61 3.82
C LEU A 110 7.48 -5.79 4.52
N ALA A 111 6.83 -6.43 5.49
CA ALA A 111 7.38 -7.60 6.17
C ALA A 111 7.60 -8.78 5.20
N ILE A 112 6.63 -9.06 4.32
CA ILE A 112 6.73 -10.13 3.32
C ILE A 112 7.88 -9.86 2.33
N PHE A 113 8.01 -8.62 1.86
CA PHE A 113 9.11 -8.25 0.96
C PHE A 113 10.46 -8.29 1.69
N GLY A 114 10.52 -7.85 2.94
CA GLY A 114 11.71 -7.97 3.78
C GLY A 114 12.17 -9.41 3.89
N GLU A 115 11.25 -10.34 4.18
CA GLU A 115 11.57 -11.77 4.28
C GLU A 115 12.06 -12.33 2.93
N THR A 116 11.38 -11.97 1.84
CA THR A 116 11.77 -12.38 0.48
C THR A 116 13.19 -11.91 0.14
N ILE A 117 13.53 -10.65 0.46
CA ILE A 117 14.89 -10.11 0.30
C ILE A 117 15.86 -10.86 1.21
N GLY A 118 15.48 -11.14 2.46
CA GLY A 118 16.28 -11.94 3.39
C GLY A 118 16.67 -13.31 2.83
N TYR A 119 15.74 -14.01 2.16
CA TYR A 119 16.02 -15.28 1.49
C TYR A 119 16.98 -15.10 0.31
N LEU A 120 16.78 -14.08 -0.52
CA LEU A 120 17.69 -13.78 -1.63
C LEU A 120 19.10 -13.47 -1.12
N VAL A 121 19.20 -12.72 -0.02
CA VAL A 121 20.48 -12.37 0.61
C VAL A 121 21.19 -13.60 1.16
N GLN A 122 20.48 -14.45 1.92
CA GLN A 122 21.02 -15.69 2.43
C GLN A 122 21.49 -16.60 1.28
N ALA A 123 20.68 -16.77 0.23
CA ALA A 123 21.00 -17.63 -0.90
C ALA A 123 22.27 -17.18 -1.65
N GLN A 124 22.45 -15.86 -1.82
CA GLN A 124 23.54 -15.30 -2.60
C GLN A 124 24.86 -15.19 -1.81
N TRP A 125 24.80 -14.81 -0.53
CA TRP A 125 26.00 -14.46 0.25
C TRP A 125 26.29 -15.39 1.43
N ALA A 126 25.31 -16.15 1.92
CA ALA A 126 25.48 -17.03 3.08
C ALA A 126 24.70 -18.36 2.94
N PRO A 127 24.87 -19.12 1.83
CA PRO A 127 24.03 -20.30 1.55
C PRO A 127 24.18 -21.43 2.58
N GLY A 128 25.31 -21.48 3.32
CA GLY A 128 25.54 -22.48 4.36
C GLY A 128 24.88 -22.17 5.72
N GLN A 129 24.30 -20.99 5.90
CA GLN A 129 23.71 -20.56 7.18
C GLN A 129 22.23 -20.93 7.27
N THR A 130 21.90 -22.21 7.46
CA THR A 130 20.51 -22.73 7.42
C THR A 130 19.89 -22.95 8.80
N TRP A 131 20.46 -22.35 9.85
CA TRP A 131 19.90 -22.46 11.19
C TRP A 131 18.48 -21.89 11.23
N SER A 132 17.62 -22.50 12.06
CA SER A 132 16.29 -21.99 12.36
C SER A 132 15.95 -22.25 13.82
N VAL A 133 15.24 -21.31 14.43
CA VAL A 133 14.68 -21.41 15.77
C VAL A 133 13.16 -21.48 15.64
N GLN A 134 12.57 -22.55 16.14
CA GLN A 134 11.12 -22.71 16.17
C GLN A 134 10.52 -21.87 17.30
N VAL A 135 9.63 -20.95 16.96
CA VAL A 135 8.84 -20.16 17.91
C VAL A 135 7.37 -20.46 17.64
N GLY A 136 6.83 -21.44 18.37
CA GLY A 136 5.47 -21.93 18.15
C GLY A 136 5.33 -22.60 16.79
N SER A 137 4.48 -22.04 15.92
CA SER A 137 4.26 -22.53 14.55
C SER A 137 5.16 -21.85 13.50
N VAL A 138 6.06 -20.95 13.92
CA VAL A 138 6.89 -20.15 13.01
C VAL A 138 8.36 -20.52 13.18
N ALA A 139 9.02 -20.84 12.07
CA ALA A 139 10.47 -21.08 12.04
C ALA A 139 11.19 -19.76 11.72
N ILE A 140 11.93 -19.22 12.68
CA ILE A 140 12.71 -17.99 12.51
C ILE A 140 14.13 -18.38 12.11
N GLY A 141 14.56 -17.97 10.91
CA GLY A 141 15.92 -18.21 10.41
C GLY A 141 16.66 -16.91 10.09
N LEU A 142 17.86 -17.04 9.50
CA LEU A 142 18.66 -15.90 9.05
C LEU A 142 17.88 -14.89 8.17
N PRO A 143 17.03 -15.32 7.21
CA PRO A 143 16.19 -14.41 6.42
C PRO A 143 15.31 -13.48 7.26
N HIS A 144 14.76 -14.00 8.35
CA HIS A 144 13.87 -13.24 9.24
C HIS A 144 14.64 -12.20 10.05
N VAL A 145 15.90 -12.48 10.42
CA VAL A 145 16.77 -11.51 11.10
C VAL A 145 17.21 -10.39 10.15
N ILE A 146 17.45 -10.72 8.89
CA ILE A 146 17.80 -9.74 7.84
C ILE A 146 16.59 -8.87 7.48
N ALA A 147 15.38 -9.43 7.56
CA ALA A 147 14.13 -8.76 7.25
C ALA A 147 13.58 -7.84 8.36
N ALA A 148 14.11 -7.96 9.59
CA ALA A 148 13.61 -7.28 10.79
C ALA A 148 14.02 -5.80 10.88
#